data_AF-A0A7S2J8A3-F1
#
_entry.id   AF-A0A7S2J8A3-F1
#
_cell.length_a   1.000
_cell.length_b   1.000
_cell.length_c   1.000
_cell.angle_alpha   90.00
_cell.angle_beta   90.00
_cell.angle_gamma   90.00
#
_symmetry.space_group_name_H-M   'P 1'
#
loop_
_entity.id
_entity.type
_entity.pdbx_description
1 polymer ?
#
loop_
_entity_poly.entity_id
_entity_poly.type
_entity_poly.pdbx_seq_one_letter_code
_entity_poly.pdbx_strand_id
1 'polypeptide(L)'
;LVGIWECFRESDITGDPACKTQYKWRLSLPQVKMAFMDSQPTEQVGAAQSDGTDSMAVLDFEEFLETCARLGIDKYRAVKEVAPAQAVQGFLQNLLGEKSPDEVVIEATYIHADRYDAAKETKPAKGESQADLEKWLSCWERMELMDIHLWPTWEK
;
A
#
# COMPACT_ATOMS: atom_id res chain seq x y z
N LEU A 1 -21.63 -2.47 -9.36
CA LEU A 1 -20.43 -1.82 -8.78
C LEU A 1 -20.44 -2.18 -7.30
N VAL A 2 -19.31 -2.59 -6.71
CA VAL A 2 -19.25 -2.97 -5.28
C VAL A 2 -18.89 -1.75 -4.43
N GLY A 3 -17.88 -1.01 -4.85
CA GLY A 3 -17.49 0.25 -4.20
C GLY A 3 -16.59 1.10 -5.07
N ILE A 4 -16.61 2.40 -4.80
CA ILE A 4 -15.64 3.40 -5.27
C ILE A 4 -15.15 4.11 -4.02
N TRP A 5 -13.84 4.31 -3.95
CA TRP A 5 -13.19 4.97 -2.84
C TRP A 5 -12.25 6.04 -3.35
N GLU A 6 -12.04 7.04 -2.51
CA GLU A 6 -11.04 8.07 -2.74
C GLU A 6 -10.44 8.54 -1.42
N CYS A 7 -9.16 8.88 -1.45
CA CYS A 7 -8.47 9.52 -0.35
C CYS A 7 -7.35 10.43 -0.88
N PHE A 8 -6.86 11.33 -0.04
CA PHE A 8 -5.66 12.10 -0.32
C PHE A 8 -4.47 11.45 0.37
N ARG A 9 -3.28 11.64 -0.19
CA ARG A 9 -2.04 11.21 0.44
C ARG A 9 -1.79 12.00 1.73
N GLU A 10 -1.30 11.35 2.77
CA GLU A 10 -0.92 11.98 4.04
C GLU A 10 0.60 11.96 4.25
N SER A 11 1.08 12.79 5.19
CA SER A 11 2.50 13.03 5.41
C SER A 11 2.76 13.51 6.83
N ASP A 12 3.93 13.19 7.38
CA ASP A 12 4.48 13.81 8.59
C ASP A 12 4.84 15.29 8.35
N ILE A 13 5.07 15.68 7.08
CA ILE A 13 5.51 17.02 6.68
C ILE A 13 4.29 17.92 6.50
N THR A 14 4.18 18.93 7.37
CA THR A 14 3.09 19.92 7.28
C THR A 14 3.17 20.71 5.97
N GLY A 15 2.08 20.68 5.19
CA GLY A 15 1.96 21.46 3.94
C GLY A 15 2.66 20.83 2.73
N ASP A 16 3.04 19.55 2.80
CA ASP A 16 3.65 18.83 1.69
C ASP A 16 2.77 18.94 0.42
N PRO A 17 3.29 19.48 -0.69
CA PRO A 17 2.55 19.55 -1.96
C PRO A 17 2.09 18.19 -2.47
N ALA A 18 2.78 17.10 -2.13
CA ALA A 18 2.44 15.75 -2.53
C ALA A 18 1.14 15.23 -1.87
N CYS A 19 0.72 15.81 -0.74
CA CYS A 19 -0.58 15.52 -0.12
C CYS A 19 -1.78 15.96 -0.98
N LYS A 20 -1.56 16.76 -2.04
CA LYS A 20 -2.60 17.08 -3.04
C LYS A 20 -2.90 15.91 -3.98
N THR A 21 -2.08 14.86 -3.96
CA THR A 21 -2.33 13.64 -4.75
C THR A 21 -3.58 12.96 -4.24
N GLN A 22 -4.59 12.87 -5.10
CA GLN A 22 -5.82 12.13 -4.81
C GLN A 22 -5.74 10.74 -5.44
N TYR A 23 -5.97 9.71 -4.64
CA TYR A 23 -6.16 8.34 -5.10
C TYR A 23 -7.63 8.07 -5.29
N LYS A 24 -7.98 7.40 -6.40
CA LYS A 24 -9.33 6.89 -6.66
C LYS A 24 -9.22 5.46 -7.16
N TRP A 25 -9.94 4.55 -6.52
CA TRP A 25 -9.98 3.14 -6.92
C TRP A 25 -11.38 2.57 -6.75
N ARG A 26 -11.61 1.39 -7.34
CA ARG A 26 -12.94 0.78 -7.38
C ARG A 26 -12.83 -0.73 -7.43
N LEU A 27 -13.86 -1.38 -6.91
CA LEU A 27 -14.09 -2.80 -7.11
C LEU A 27 -15.47 -2.96 -7.77
N SER A 28 -15.50 -3.63 -8.92
CA SER A 28 -16.72 -3.82 -9.69
C SER A 28 -17.34 -5.19 -9.41
N LEU A 29 -18.66 -5.29 -9.60
CA LEU A 29 -19.37 -6.56 -9.41
C LEU A 29 -18.91 -7.64 -10.42
N PRO A 30 -18.61 -7.30 -11.70
CA PRO A 30 -18.02 -8.26 -12.62
C PRO A 30 -16.69 -8.86 -12.11
N GLN A 31 -15.81 -8.05 -11.52
CA GLN A 31 -14.55 -8.57 -10.93
C GLN A 31 -14.83 -9.57 -9.81
N VAL A 32 -15.82 -9.28 -8.95
CA VAL A 32 -16.19 -10.21 -7.88
C VAL A 32 -16.74 -11.53 -8.43
N LYS A 33 -17.61 -11.47 -9.43
CA LYS A 33 -18.15 -12.67 -10.06
C LYS A 33 -17.06 -13.49 -10.75
N MET A 34 -16.13 -12.84 -11.45
CA MET A 34 -15.00 -13.52 -12.07
C MET A 34 -14.09 -14.17 -11.03
N ALA A 35 -13.73 -13.46 -9.96
CA ALA A 35 -12.88 -14.00 -8.90
C ALA A 35 -13.52 -15.22 -8.21
N PHE A 36 -14.85 -15.19 -8.01
CA PHE A 36 -15.61 -16.34 -7.50
C PHE A 36 -15.51 -17.54 -8.45
N MET A 37 -15.84 -17.34 -9.74
CA MET A 37 -15.81 -18.42 -10.74
C MET A 37 -14.40 -18.98 -10.95
N ASP A 38 -13.38 -18.12 -10.96
CA ASP A 38 -11.98 -18.50 -11.18
C ASP A 38 -11.36 -19.25 -9.99
N SER A 39 -12.00 -19.19 -8.81
CA SER A 39 -11.55 -19.90 -7.61
C SER A 39 -12.20 -21.26 -7.43
N GLN A 40 -13.16 -21.62 -8.30
CA GLN A 40 -13.77 -22.96 -8.32
C GLN A 40 -12.98 -23.89 -9.27
N PRO A 41 -12.87 -25.19 -8.95
CA PRO A 41 -12.15 -26.13 -9.80
C PRO A 41 -12.83 -26.32 -11.16
N THR A 42 -12.04 -26.40 -12.23
CA THR A 42 -12.53 -26.45 -13.62
C THR A 42 -13.42 -27.65 -13.92
N GLU A 43 -13.26 -28.77 -13.20
CA GLU A 43 -14.07 -29.98 -13.36
C GLU A 43 -15.53 -29.82 -12.91
N GLN A 44 -15.77 -28.82 -12.06
CA GLN A 44 -17.06 -28.54 -11.45
C GLN A 44 -17.92 -27.60 -12.32
N VAL A 45 -17.33 -26.85 -13.26
CA VAL A 45 -18.01 -25.89 -14.14
C VAL A 45 -18.76 -26.59 -15.29
N GLY A 46 -19.71 -27.47 -14.95
CA GLY A 46 -20.69 -28.06 -15.87
C GLY A 46 -21.97 -27.23 -15.90
N ALA A 47 -22.57 -27.05 -17.08
CA ALA A 47 -23.76 -26.23 -17.33
C ALA A 47 -25.07 -26.80 -16.72
N ALA A 48 -25.09 -27.08 -15.43
CA ALA A 48 -26.29 -27.45 -14.69
C ALA A 48 -26.95 -26.20 -14.10
N GLN A 49 -28.27 -26.08 -14.24
CA GLN A 49 -29.07 -25.07 -13.54
C GLN A 49 -28.93 -25.30 -12.04
N SER A 50 -28.28 -24.39 -11.33
CA SER A 50 -28.01 -24.54 -9.90
C SER A 50 -29.17 -24.02 -9.05
N ASP A 51 -29.68 -24.88 -8.16
CA ASP A 51 -30.48 -24.46 -7.01
C ASP A 51 -29.56 -23.85 -5.96
N GLY A 52 -30.06 -22.97 -5.08
CA GLY A 52 -29.24 -22.13 -4.18
C GLY A 52 -28.37 -22.84 -3.11
N THR A 53 -28.24 -24.17 -3.18
CA THR A 53 -27.38 -25.02 -2.33
C THR A 53 -26.44 -25.92 -3.14
N ASP A 54 -26.42 -25.77 -4.47
CA ASP A 54 -25.54 -26.53 -5.34
C ASP A 54 -24.07 -26.20 -5.04
N SER A 55 -23.17 -27.17 -5.16
CA SER A 55 -21.73 -26.95 -4.90
C SER A 55 -21.14 -25.84 -5.80
N MET A 56 -21.80 -25.53 -6.92
CA MET A 56 -21.43 -24.46 -7.84
C MET A 56 -21.84 -23.07 -7.36
N ALA A 57 -22.73 -22.98 -6.38
CA ALA A 57 -23.22 -21.73 -5.82
C ALA A 57 -22.46 -21.30 -4.56
N VAL A 58 -21.53 -22.14 -4.06
CA VAL A 58 -20.76 -21.91 -2.84
C VAL A 58 -19.27 -22.07 -3.09
N LEU A 59 -18.47 -21.56 -2.15
CA LEU A 59 -17.02 -21.80 -2.09
C LEU A 59 -16.74 -22.60 -0.82
N ASP A 60 -15.85 -23.58 -0.91
CA ASP A 60 -15.20 -24.11 0.28
C ASP A 60 -14.23 -23.08 0.88
N PHE A 61 -13.58 -23.44 1.99
CA PHE A 61 -12.72 -22.50 2.69
C PHE A 61 -11.46 -22.13 1.90
N GLU A 62 -10.83 -23.07 1.18
CA GLU A 62 -9.62 -22.79 0.40
C GLU A 62 -9.97 -21.96 -0.84
N GLU A 63 -11.06 -22.28 -1.52
CA GLU A 63 -11.61 -21.52 -2.63
C GLU A 63 -12.00 -20.09 -2.21
N PHE A 64 -12.52 -19.93 -0.98
CA PHE A 64 -12.81 -18.62 -0.41
C PHE A 64 -11.54 -17.81 -0.13
N LEU A 65 -10.49 -18.43 0.40
CA LEU A 65 -9.19 -17.76 0.60
C LEU A 65 -8.58 -17.33 -0.74
N GLU A 66 -8.63 -18.18 -1.75
CA GLU A 66 -8.17 -17.83 -3.10
C GLU A 66 -8.97 -16.66 -3.68
N THR A 67 -10.30 -16.69 -3.54
CA THR A 67 -11.18 -15.60 -3.97
C THR A 67 -10.79 -14.30 -3.27
N CYS A 68 -10.54 -14.33 -1.96
CA CYS A 68 -10.11 -13.15 -1.21
C CYS A 68 -8.77 -12.61 -1.70
N ALA A 69 -7.81 -13.47 -2.01
CA ALA A 69 -6.52 -13.05 -2.56
C ALA A 69 -6.68 -12.35 -3.92
N ARG A 70 -7.45 -12.95 -4.84
CA ARG A 70 -7.76 -12.35 -6.17
C ARG A 70 -8.44 -10.99 -6.02
N LEU A 71 -9.42 -10.90 -5.13
CA LEU A 71 -10.15 -9.66 -4.85
C LEU A 71 -9.27 -8.58 -4.23
N GLY A 72 -8.34 -8.93 -3.35
CA GLY A 72 -7.40 -7.97 -2.79
C GLY A 72 -6.55 -7.31 -3.86
N ILE A 73 -5.97 -8.11 -4.76
CA ILE A 73 -5.22 -7.60 -5.92
C ILE A 73 -6.12 -6.72 -6.80
N ASP A 74 -7.31 -7.17 -7.14
CA ASP A 74 -8.22 -6.44 -8.03
C ASP A 74 -8.71 -5.11 -7.45
N LYS A 75 -8.99 -5.07 -6.15
CA LYS A 75 -9.48 -3.87 -5.46
C LYS A 75 -8.44 -2.76 -5.47
N TYR A 76 -7.17 -3.10 -5.20
CA TYR A 76 -6.09 -2.12 -5.04
C TYR A 76 -5.21 -1.94 -6.28
N ARG A 77 -5.43 -2.69 -7.37
CA ARG A 77 -4.64 -2.65 -8.61
C ARG A 77 -4.36 -1.25 -9.16
N ALA A 78 -5.28 -0.31 -8.96
CA ALA A 78 -5.16 1.06 -9.45
C ALA A 78 -4.15 1.93 -8.66
N VAL A 79 -3.84 1.54 -7.42
CA VAL A 79 -2.89 2.22 -6.54
C VAL A 79 -1.59 1.44 -6.56
N LYS A 80 -0.59 1.95 -7.30
CA LYS A 80 0.66 1.20 -7.58
C LYS A 80 1.54 1.03 -6.35
N GLU A 81 1.38 1.90 -5.37
CA GLU A 81 2.09 1.93 -4.11
C GLU A 81 1.63 0.83 -3.15
N VAL A 82 0.41 0.29 -3.32
CA VAL A 82 -0.06 -0.85 -2.55
C VAL A 82 0.57 -2.12 -3.13
N ALA A 83 1.54 -2.69 -2.42
CA ALA A 83 2.19 -3.93 -2.84
C ALA A 83 1.19 -5.11 -2.84
N PRO A 84 1.42 -6.18 -3.65
CA PRO A 84 0.49 -7.32 -3.71
C PRO A 84 0.17 -7.95 -2.34
N ALA A 85 1.18 -8.10 -1.48
CA ALA A 85 0.97 -8.63 -0.12
C ALA A 85 0.09 -7.70 0.73
N GLN A 86 0.35 -6.39 0.68
CA GLN A 86 -0.45 -5.38 1.38
C GLN A 86 -1.88 -5.31 0.83
N ALA A 87 -2.08 -5.52 -0.47
CA ALA A 87 -3.40 -5.53 -1.09
C ALA A 87 -4.27 -6.69 -0.57
N VAL A 88 -3.70 -7.90 -0.50
CA VAL A 88 -4.40 -9.07 0.04
C VAL A 88 -4.67 -8.92 1.53
N GLN A 89 -3.66 -8.53 2.31
CA GLN A 89 -3.81 -8.29 3.74
C GLN A 89 -4.86 -7.21 4.02
N GLY A 90 -4.77 -6.07 3.34
CA GLY A 90 -5.70 -4.96 3.49
C GLY A 90 -7.14 -5.34 3.12
N PHE A 91 -7.33 -6.19 2.11
CA PHE A 91 -8.65 -6.70 1.76
C PHE A 91 -9.25 -7.58 2.87
N LEU A 92 -8.46 -8.50 3.45
CA LEU A 92 -8.90 -9.31 4.58
C LEU A 92 -9.26 -8.44 5.80
N GLN A 93 -8.43 -7.44 6.12
CA GLN A 93 -8.71 -6.48 7.19
C GLN A 93 -10.00 -5.70 6.94
N ASN A 94 -10.31 -5.35 5.67
CA ASN A 94 -11.58 -4.72 5.34
C ASN A 94 -12.77 -5.66 5.56
N LEU A 95 -12.65 -6.94 5.21
CA LEU A 95 -13.70 -7.94 5.43
C LEU A 95 -13.99 -8.16 6.92
N LEU A 96 -12.94 -8.13 7.75
CA LEU A 96 -13.03 -8.31 9.19
C LEU A 96 -13.44 -7.02 9.92
N GLY A 97 -13.52 -5.87 9.23
CA GLY A 97 -13.83 -4.58 9.82
C GLY A 97 -12.70 -4.00 10.69
N GLU A 98 -11.48 -4.50 10.52
CA GLU A 98 -10.29 -4.06 11.26
C GLU A 98 -9.69 -2.78 10.68
N LYS A 99 -9.92 -2.53 9.39
CA LYS A 99 -9.34 -1.41 8.66
C LYS A 99 -10.25 -0.96 7.53
N SER A 100 -10.36 0.33 7.29
CA SER A 100 -11.08 0.89 6.14
C SER A 100 -10.26 0.75 4.84
N PRO A 101 -10.90 0.81 3.65
CA PRO A 101 -10.16 0.74 2.38
C PRO A 101 -9.22 1.93 2.17
N ASP A 102 -9.60 3.10 2.66
CA ASP A 102 -8.82 4.34 2.62
C ASP A 102 -7.59 4.26 3.53
N GLU A 103 -7.70 3.73 4.75
CA GLU A 103 -6.56 3.52 5.64
C GLU A 103 -5.50 2.59 5.02
N VAL A 104 -5.89 1.60 4.20
CA VAL A 104 -4.94 0.72 3.47
C VAL A 104 -4.11 1.53 2.47
N VAL A 105 -4.77 2.42 1.72
CA VAL A 105 -4.10 3.26 0.72
C VAL A 105 -3.26 4.35 1.38
N ILE A 106 -3.76 4.96 2.46
CA ILE A 106 -3.02 5.97 3.23
C ILE A 106 -1.73 5.36 3.76
N GLU A 107 -1.77 4.19 4.42
CA GLU A 107 -0.55 3.54 4.93
C GLU A 107 0.45 3.22 3.81
N ALA A 108 -0.02 2.73 2.66
CA ALA A 108 0.86 2.39 1.54
C ALA A 108 1.47 3.62 0.84
N THR A 109 0.88 4.81 1.01
CA THR A 109 1.27 6.04 0.30
C THR A 109 1.81 7.12 1.23
N TYR A 110 1.84 6.85 2.54
CA TYR A 110 2.22 7.80 3.57
C TYR A 110 3.66 8.29 3.34
N ILE A 111 3.85 9.60 3.45
CA ILE A 111 5.18 10.21 3.36
C ILE A 111 5.72 10.38 4.77
N HIS A 112 6.74 9.58 5.08
CA HIS A 112 7.45 9.70 6.34
C HIS A 112 8.55 10.75 6.28
N ALA A 113 8.69 11.50 7.35
CA ALA A 113 9.81 12.41 7.55
C ALA A 113 10.97 11.68 8.22
N ASP A 114 11.60 10.75 7.48
CA ASP A 114 12.76 9.99 7.98
C ASP A 114 13.98 10.90 8.16
N ARG A 115 14.73 10.67 9.25
CA ARG A 115 15.96 11.41 9.54
C ARG A 115 17.01 11.10 8.48
N TYR A 116 17.59 12.14 7.90
CA TYR A 116 18.69 12.02 6.94
C TYR A 116 19.88 11.28 7.54
N ASP A 117 20.19 10.10 7.01
CA ASP A 117 21.37 9.32 7.39
C ASP A 117 22.55 9.70 6.49
N ALA A 118 23.30 10.73 6.87
CA ALA A 118 24.44 11.22 6.10
C ALA A 118 25.47 10.12 5.79
N ALA A 119 25.69 9.18 6.70
CA ALA A 119 26.66 8.09 6.49
C ALA A 119 26.22 7.13 5.38
N LYS A 120 24.91 6.90 5.21
CA LYS A 120 24.35 6.02 4.18
C LYS A 120 24.00 6.73 2.88
N GLU A 121 23.55 7.99 2.97
CA GLU A 121 22.88 8.69 1.87
C GLU A 121 23.79 9.70 1.16
N THR A 122 24.79 10.27 1.84
CA THR A 122 25.69 11.24 1.21
C THR A 122 26.62 10.53 0.24
N LYS A 123 26.73 11.08 -0.98
CA LYS A 123 27.63 10.60 -2.03
C LYS A 123 28.62 11.70 -2.41
N PRO A 124 29.85 11.36 -2.85
CA PRO A 124 30.82 12.36 -3.28
C PRO A 124 30.25 13.20 -4.43
N ALA A 125 30.43 14.51 -4.36
CA ALA A 125 30.14 15.38 -5.47
C ALA A 125 31.04 15.06 -6.67
N LYS A 126 30.62 15.49 -7.88
CA LYS A 126 31.39 15.22 -9.10
C LYS A 126 32.78 15.87 -9.01
N GLY A 127 33.83 15.05 -8.95
CA GLY A 127 35.22 15.51 -8.84
C GLY A 127 35.73 15.69 -7.41
N GLU A 128 34.89 15.42 -6.40
CA GLU A 128 35.28 15.40 -5.00
C GLU A 128 36.05 14.12 -4.67
N SER A 129 37.09 14.25 -3.84
CA SER A 129 37.85 13.10 -3.38
C SER A 129 37.13 12.41 -2.22
N GLN A 130 37.35 11.10 -2.05
CA GLN A 130 36.78 10.35 -0.92
C GLN A 130 37.20 10.94 0.44
N ALA A 131 38.42 11.45 0.55
CA ALA A 131 38.93 12.07 1.76
C ALA A 131 38.20 13.38 2.12
N ASP A 132 37.68 14.10 1.12
CA ASP A 132 36.92 15.32 1.37
C ASP A 132 35.49 15.01 1.81
N LEU A 133 34.87 13.96 1.23
CA LEU A 133 33.60 13.42 1.72
C LEU A 133 33.72 12.98 3.19
N GLU A 134 34.79 12.26 3.56
CA GLU A 134 35.01 11.82 4.95
C GLU A 134 35.15 12.99 5.92
N LYS A 135 35.84 14.07 5.53
CA LYS A 135 35.90 15.30 6.33
C LYS A 135 34.54 15.95 6.48
N TRP A 136 33.74 15.99 5.42
CA TRP A 136 32.39 16.55 5.46
C TRP A 136 31.50 15.74 6.40
N LEU A 137 31.52 14.40 6.30
CA LEU A 137 30.77 13.51 7.19
C LEU A 137 31.17 13.70 8.67
N SER A 138 32.48 13.82 8.94
CA SER A 138 32.98 14.10 10.29
C SER A 138 32.54 15.47 10.81
N CYS A 139 32.39 16.47 9.94
CA CYS A 139 31.84 17.76 10.30
C CYS A 139 30.34 17.65 10.62
N TRP A 140 29.57 16.99 9.74
CA TRP A 140 28.13 16.80 9.85
C TRP A 140 27.73 16.09 11.14
N GLU A 141 28.43 15.02 11.52
CA GLU A 141 28.18 14.26 12.75
C GLU A 141 28.25 15.14 14.02
N ARG A 142 29.05 16.20 13.97
CA ARG A 142 29.28 17.11 15.10
C ARG A 142 28.34 18.32 15.10
N MET A 143 27.46 18.45 14.10
CA MET A 143 26.54 19.57 14.02
C MET A 143 25.36 19.39 14.97
N GLU A 144 25.14 20.35 15.86
CA GLU A 144 23.95 20.41 16.71
C GLU A 144 22.81 21.10 15.94
N LEU A 145 22.03 20.30 15.21
CA LEU A 145 20.94 20.79 14.37
C LEU A 145 19.62 21.00 15.13
N MET A 146 19.52 20.44 16.34
CA MET A 146 18.27 20.44 17.14
C MET A 146 17.81 21.84 17.57
N ASP A 147 18.73 22.80 17.64
CA ASP A 147 18.44 24.18 18.04
C ASP A 147 18.08 25.09 16.85
N ILE A 148 18.00 24.54 15.62
CA ILE A 148 17.63 25.31 14.44
C ILE A 148 16.13 25.64 14.48
N HIS A 149 15.79 26.89 14.16
CA HIS A 149 14.39 27.31 14.05
C HIS A 149 13.65 26.46 13.01
N LEU A 150 12.51 25.89 13.40
CA LEU A 150 11.72 24.92 12.62
C LEU A 150 12.39 23.55 12.40
N TRP A 151 13.41 23.20 13.20
CA TRP A 151 13.90 21.83 13.20
C TRP A 151 12.79 20.85 13.61
N PRO A 152 12.59 19.73 12.90
CA PRO A 152 11.58 18.73 13.22
C PRO A 152 11.68 18.26 14.68
N THR A 153 10.66 18.53 15.49
CA THR A 153 10.62 18.13 16.91
C THR A 153 10.16 16.69 17.13
N TRP A 154 9.67 16.02 16.07
CA TRP A 154 9.30 14.61 16.08
C TRP A 154 10.49 13.65 15.87
N GLU A 155 11.67 14.19 15.52
CA GLU A 155 12.94 13.46 15.60
C GLU A 155 13.35 13.34 17.08
N LYS A 156 13.11 12.17 17.70
CA LYS A 156 13.75 11.76 18.97
C LYS A 156 14.84 10.74 18.72
#